data_AF-A0A0D2F662-F1
#
_entry.id   AF-A0A0D2F662-F1
#
_cell.length_a   1.000
_cell.length_b   1.000
_cell.length_c   1.000
_cell.angle_alpha   90.00
_cell.angle_beta   90.00
_cell.angle_gamma   90.00
#
_symmetry.space_group_name_H-M   'P 1'
#
loop_
_entity.id
_entity.type
_entity.pdbx_description
1 polymer ?
#
loop_
_entity_poly.entity_id
_entity_poly.type
_entity_poly.pdbx_seq_one_letter_code
_entity_poly.pdbx_strand_id
1 'polypeptide(L)'
;MSGFLEVERRQILDRLEWKPSDDRKLYFFECRQSSSAPSSAAPNFREGFLEHDEVQPWLQQKGKFKPVKSSASAAIDSGGIRLLIVDGVELSVVEKDWCLHMGQEDYESLEKAFHLHAATLPGLFKSTGVCSAFNHLDHATGEIRRVSTILRPSSIWQNSIFAVSQTYDLSSRQSTALVVGYGLVGHALTTQTDYIRELLQANSSLWTHPALIPSIFLRAYGECYKDDVLGCEGKTTQLEGSVGATSYWKWTEEQESERASIKSSSTSLNSTWSKLVGPTDWPASVDVKTATLSIHFHASAVYQYLASVKWHRDSIQFLLDLQTRTERRCLPKGRFPAEWESMRDQMEYHLHTTEQMVEHLQWLQQRVQTQTNVLYSATSQKDNLVASRIASSTKKDSIAMMAFTFITAFFLPGTYIASVFSTGMFDWMPANSSGDDHQVVSTRFWIYWVTTVPLTTAVMAGWYFWYRAADAEWRRTTQLEIHTEGAADEDEEEEDQIDDKDPAHVEKQASPTQYRFRDRWHISRSGTSLTARDSDFPTQPRRSKSGIRERF
;
A
#
# COMPACT_ATOMS: atom_id res chain seq x y z
N MET A 1 -27.72 28.73 -12.25
CA MET A 1 -26.64 27.80 -11.85
C MET A 1 -25.84 28.45 -10.74
N SER A 2 -25.45 27.71 -9.69
CA SER A 2 -24.70 28.25 -8.54
C SER A 2 -23.28 28.65 -8.96
N GLY A 3 -22.79 29.81 -8.49
CA GLY A 3 -21.49 30.36 -8.91
C GLY A 3 -20.26 29.50 -8.59
N PHE A 4 -20.31 28.61 -7.61
CA PHE A 4 -19.15 27.81 -7.18
C PHE A 4 -18.59 26.89 -8.27
N LEU A 5 -19.44 26.05 -8.87
CA LEU A 5 -19.02 25.10 -9.91
C LEU A 5 -18.58 25.81 -11.20
N GLU A 6 -19.15 26.98 -11.50
CA GLU A 6 -18.76 27.75 -12.69
C GLU A 6 -17.36 28.35 -12.54
N VAL A 7 -16.99 28.75 -11.32
CA VAL A 7 -15.63 29.22 -11.03
C VAL A 7 -14.62 28.07 -11.18
N GLU A 8 -14.92 26.88 -10.64
CA GLU A 8 -14.07 25.69 -10.81
C GLU A 8 -13.95 25.28 -12.27
N ARG A 9 -15.07 25.25 -13.00
CA ARG A 9 -15.10 24.98 -14.45
C ARG A 9 -14.17 25.93 -15.20
N ARG A 10 -14.26 27.24 -14.95
CA ARG A 10 -13.41 28.25 -15.62
C ARG A 10 -11.93 28.07 -15.31
N GLN A 11 -11.58 27.81 -14.05
CA GLN A 11 -10.19 27.56 -13.67
C GLN A 11 -9.59 26.35 -14.39
N ILE A 12 -10.39 25.31 -14.66
CA ILE A 12 -9.92 24.13 -15.37
C ILE A 12 -9.83 24.39 -16.86
N LEU A 13 -10.78 25.11 -17.47
CA LEU A 13 -10.70 25.52 -18.88
C LEU A 13 -9.38 26.25 -19.20
N ASP A 14 -8.95 27.15 -18.31
CA ASP A 14 -7.74 27.96 -18.48
C ASP A 14 -6.45 27.16 -18.26
N ARG A 15 -6.51 26.05 -17.51
CA ARG A 15 -5.36 25.21 -17.15
C ARG A 15 -5.22 23.96 -18.02
N LEU A 16 -6.30 23.49 -18.64
CA LEU A 16 -6.31 22.26 -19.42
C LEU A 16 -5.51 22.44 -20.70
N GLU A 17 -4.66 21.47 -21.03
CA GLU A 17 -3.95 21.46 -22.30
C GLU A 17 -4.89 20.92 -23.41
N TRP A 18 -5.29 21.78 -24.34
CA TRP A 18 -6.17 21.40 -25.46
C TRP A 18 -5.34 20.95 -26.66
N LYS A 19 -5.50 19.69 -27.08
CA LYS A 19 -4.78 19.07 -28.20
C LYS A 19 -5.73 18.66 -29.31
N PRO A 20 -6.24 19.58 -30.15
CA PRO A 20 -6.96 19.17 -31.34
C PRO A 20 -6.03 18.28 -32.18
N SER A 21 -6.42 17.02 -32.37
CA SER A 21 -5.59 16.04 -33.06
C SER A 21 -6.25 15.62 -34.37
N ASP A 22 -5.45 15.52 -35.42
CA ASP A 22 -5.84 14.88 -36.69
C ASP A 22 -5.78 13.34 -36.58
N ASP A 23 -5.21 12.82 -35.49
CA ASP A 23 -5.27 11.39 -35.19
C ASP A 23 -6.69 10.98 -34.76
N ARG A 24 -7.05 9.74 -35.10
CA ARG A 24 -8.34 9.06 -34.81
C ARG A 24 -8.65 8.92 -33.30
N LYS A 25 -8.81 10.05 -32.60
CA LYS A 25 -9.01 10.17 -31.15
C LYS A 25 -10.44 10.52 -30.75
N LEU A 26 -11.24 11.03 -31.66
CA LEU A 26 -12.66 11.29 -31.46
C LEU A 26 -13.48 10.18 -32.11
N TYR A 27 -14.27 9.46 -31.32
CA TYR A 27 -15.12 8.37 -31.79
C TYR A 27 -16.56 8.58 -31.34
N PHE A 28 -17.52 8.49 -32.25
CA PHE A 28 -18.93 8.72 -31.92
C PHE A 28 -19.76 7.43 -32.05
N PHE A 29 -20.81 7.35 -31.23
CA PHE A 29 -21.92 6.41 -31.41
C PHE A 29 -23.24 7.18 -31.44
N GLU A 30 -24.09 6.86 -32.41
CA GLU A 30 -25.48 7.33 -32.47
C GLU A 30 -26.42 6.14 -32.61
N CYS A 31 -27.33 5.98 -31.65
CA CYS A 31 -28.35 4.95 -31.65
C CYS A 31 -29.74 5.61 -31.67
N ARG A 32 -30.69 5.04 -32.39
CA ARG A 32 -32.08 5.54 -32.44
C ARG A 32 -33.09 4.44 -32.25
N GLN A 33 -34.01 4.66 -31.32
CA GLN A 33 -35.15 3.78 -31.17
C GLN A 33 -36.16 4.08 -32.29
N SER A 34 -36.53 3.07 -33.06
CA SER A 34 -37.62 3.14 -34.03
C SER A 34 -38.73 2.18 -33.60
N SER A 35 -39.98 2.63 -33.67
CA SER A 35 -41.16 1.78 -33.43
C SER A 35 -41.48 0.84 -34.60
N SER A 36 -40.95 1.12 -35.80
CA SER A 36 -41.09 0.26 -36.99
C SER A 36 -39.89 -0.66 -37.16
N ALA A 37 -40.13 -1.86 -37.71
CA ALA A 37 -39.10 -2.85 -38.07
C ALA A 37 -37.92 -2.19 -38.81
N PRO A 38 -36.68 -2.65 -38.57
CA PRO A 38 -35.49 -2.06 -39.19
C PRO A 38 -35.64 -2.11 -40.71
N SER A 39 -35.74 -0.95 -41.36
CA SER A 39 -35.66 -0.91 -42.81
C SER A 39 -34.20 -1.10 -43.22
N SER A 40 -33.95 -1.88 -44.26
CA SER A 40 -32.59 -2.17 -44.75
C SER A 40 -31.84 -0.95 -45.28
N ALA A 41 -32.48 0.22 -45.33
CA ALA A 41 -31.96 1.43 -45.96
C ALA A 41 -31.10 2.32 -45.05
N ALA A 42 -31.19 2.20 -43.71
CA ALA A 42 -30.30 2.89 -42.79
C ALA A 42 -30.24 2.19 -41.43
N PRO A 43 -29.05 1.82 -40.91
CA PRO A 43 -28.96 1.19 -39.61
C PRO A 43 -29.35 2.18 -38.51
N ASN A 44 -30.16 1.73 -37.55
CA ASN A 44 -30.51 2.48 -36.34
C ASN A 44 -29.30 2.75 -35.41
N PHE A 45 -28.13 2.22 -35.79
CA PHE A 45 -26.86 2.34 -35.11
C PHE A 45 -25.83 2.91 -36.10
N ARG A 46 -25.19 4.02 -35.73
CA ARG A 46 -24.13 4.67 -36.51
C ARG A 46 -22.93 4.92 -35.63
N GLU A 47 -21.76 4.73 -36.18
CA GLU A 47 -20.51 5.00 -35.49
C GLU A 47 -19.43 5.46 -36.46
N GLY A 48 -18.35 6.00 -35.93
CA GLY A 48 -17.20 6.39 -36.72
C GLY A 48 -16.28 7.34 -35.99
N PHE A 49 -15.18 7.66 -36.67
CA PHE A 49 -14.26 8.68 -36.24
C PHE A 49 -14.74 10.06 -36.66
N LEU A 50 -14.46 11.06 -35.83
CA LEU A 50 -14.60 12.46 -36.19
C LEU A 50 -13.22 13.07 -36.37
N GLU A 51 -13.04 13.79 -37.47
CA GLU A 51 -11.96 14.77 -37.60
C GLU A 51 -12.35 16.05 -36.85
N HIS A 52 -11.37 16.91 -36.52
CA HIS A 52 -11.60 18.10 -35.71
C HIS A 52 -12.65 19.05 -36.33
N ASP A 53 -12.63 19.23 -37.65
CA ASP A 53 -13.59 20.06 -38.40
C ASP A 53 -15.00 19.43 -38.51
N GLU A 54 -15.12 18.12 -38.26
CA GLU A 54 -16.38 17.38 -38.33
C GLU A 54 -17.20 17.41 -37.03
N VAL A 55 -16.59 17.84 -35.92
CA VAL A 55 -17.27 17.94 -34.61
C VAL A 55 -18.48 18.86 -34.67
N GLN A 56 -18.33 20.07 -35.22
CA GLN A 56 -19.42 21.04 -35.34
C GLN A 56 -20.56 20.56 -36.27
N PRO A 57 -20.29 20.09 -37.51
CA PRO A 57 -21.29 19.45 -38.36
C PRO A 57 -22.02 18.28 -37.68
N TRP A 58 -21.30 17.45 -36.91
CA TRP A 58 -21.90 16.32 -36.19
C TRP A 58 -22.83 16.79 -35.06
N LEU A 59 -22.38 17.72 -34.21
CA LEU A 59 -23.20 18.29 -33.14
C LEU A 59 -24.50 18.91 -33.67
N GLN A 60 -24.40 19.65 -34.77
CA GLN A 60 -25.52 20.31 -35.44
C GLN A 60 -26.35 19.36 -36.33
N GLN A 61 -25.96 18.08 -36.44
CA GLN A 61 -26.56 17.08 -37.33
C GLN A 61 -26.72 17.57 -38.78
N LYS A 62 -25.66 18.17 -39.34
CA LYS A 62 -25.60 18.67 -40.72
C LYS A 62 -24.82 17.72 -41.63
N GLY A 63 -24.90 17.95 -42.94
CA GLY A 63 -24.17 17.17 -43.95
C GLY A 63 -24.44 15.66 -43.84
N LYS A 64 -23.37 14.87 -43.74
CA LYS A 64 -23.40 13.40 -43.60
C LYS A 64 -24.01 12.92 -42.28
N PHE A 65 -24.10 13.78 -41.27
CA PHE A 65 -24.64 13.46 -39.94
C PHE A 65 -26.13 13.76 -39.79
N LYS A 66 -26.82 14.13 -40.87
CA LYS A 66 -28.26 14.40 -40.83
C LYS A 66 -29.05 13.18 -40.33
N PRO A 67 -30.08 13.38 -39.51
CA PRO A 67 -31.04 12.35 -39.16
C PRO A 67 -31.69 11.77 -40.43
N VAL A 68 -31.62 10.44 -40.61
CA VAL A 68 -32.50 9.76 -41.56
C VAL A 68 -33.93 9.89 -41.03
N LYS A 69 -34.82 10.52 -41.81
CA LYS A 69 -36.23 10.65 -41.44
C LYS A 69 -36.95 9.34 -41.73
N SER A 70 -37.51 8.70 -40.70
CA SER A 70 -38.49 7.62 -40.87
C SER A 70 -39.75 8.20 -41.54
N SER A 71 -40.38 7.46 -42.45
CA SER A 71 -41.44 7.95 -43.32
C SER A 71 -42.67 8.47 -42.55
N ALA A 72 -43.07 9.71 -42.86
CA ALA A 72 -44.38 10.35 -42.93
C ALA A 72 -45.52 10.11 -41.90
N SER A 73 -45.42 9.22 -40.91
CA SER A 73 -46.49 9.05 -39.90
C SER A 73 -45.99 8.44 -38.58
N ALA A 74 -45.23 9.20 -37.79
CA ALA A 74 -45.02 8.91 -36.37
C ALA A 74 -44.46 10.15 -35.67
N ALA A 75 -45.36 11.00 -35.17
CA ALA A 75 -45.00 12.27 -34.55
C ALA A 75 -44.56 12.16 -33.07
N ILE A 76 -44.25 10.99 -32.49
CA ILE A 76 -44.11 10.88 -31.02
C ILE A 76 -42.92 10.07 -30.47
N ASP A 77 -42.31 9.09 -31.13
CA ASP A 77 -41.33 8.21 -30.44
C ASP A 77 -39.97 8.06 -31.13
N SER A 78 -39.03 8.98 -30.90
CA SER A 78 -37.62 8.74 -31.28
C SER A 78 -36.65 9.13 -30.17
N GLY A 79 -36.58 8.29 -29.14
CA GLY A 79 -35.49 8.32 -28.17
C GLY A 79 -34.20 7.70 -28.75
N GLY A 80 -33.14 7.68 -27.96
CA GLY A 80 -31.88 7.07 -28.39
C GLY A 80 -30.65 7.59 -27.67
N ILE A 81 -29.48 7.32 -28.25
CA ILE A 81 -28.18 7.63 -27.66
C ILE A 81 -27.36 8.46 -28.63
N ARG A 82 -26.70 9.50 -28.13
CA ARG A 82 -25.57 10.17 -28.78
C ARG A 82 -24.41 10.19 -27.81
N LEU A 83 -23.31 9.56 -28.19
CA LEU A 83 -22.14 9.38 -27.35
C LEU A 83 -20.91 9.85 -28.12
N LEU A 84 -20.10 10.67 -27.47
CA LEU A 84 -18.77 11.03 -27.97
C LEU A 84 -17.72 10.48 -27.01
N ILE A 85 -16.79 9.70 -27.55
CA ILE A 85 -15.60 9.20 -26.87
C ILE A 85 -14.41 10.04 -27.32
N VAL A 86 -13.66 10.54 -26.35
CA VAL A 86 -12.40 11.26 -26.54
C VAL A 86 -11.27 10.42 -25.94
N ASP A 87 -10.40 9.92 -26.81
CA ASP A 87 -9.24 9.12 -26.43
C ASP A 87 -7.98 9.98 -26.28
N GLY A 88 -7.26 9.77 -25.18
CA GLY A 88 -5.99 10.39 -24.82
C GLY A 88 -6.12 11.50 -23.78
N VAL A 89 -6.42 11.11 -22.55
CA VAL A 89 -6.03 11.91 -21.38
C VAL A 89 -4.66 11.42 -20.92
N GLU A 90 -3.60 12.11 -21.35
CA GLU A 90 -2.26 11.84 -20.88
C GLU A 90 -2.06 12.52 -19.53
N LEU A 91 -1.90 11.74 -18.46
CA LEU A 91 -1.40 12.26 -17.21
C LEU A 91 0.13 12.29 -17.31
N SER A 92 0.71 13.46 -17.57
CA SER A 92 2.17 13.61 -17.46
C SER A 92 2.58 13.29 -16.02
N VAL A 93 3.30 12.19 -15.82
CA VAL A 93 3.80 11.74 -14.51
C VAL A 93 4.77 12.78 -13.91
N VAL A 94 5.31 13.66 -14.75
CA VAL A 94 6.29 14.69 -14.37
C VAL A 94 5.62 16.04 -14.08
N GLU A 95 4.56 16.42 -14.80
CA GLU A 95 3.98 17.77 -14.74
C GLU A 95 2.56 17.83 -14.14
N LYS A 96 1.85 16.70 -13.99
CA LYS A 96 0.46 16.64 -13.47
C LYS A 96 -0.57 17.51 -14.23
N ASP A 97 -0.28 17.91 -15.46
CA ASP A 97 -1.25 18.60 -16.31
C ASP A 97 -2.06 17.59 -17.10
N TRP A 98 -3.37 17.83 -17.15
CA TRP A 98 -4.32 17.02 -17.90
C TRP A 98 -4.40 17.58 -19.32
N CYS A 99 -4.34 16.71 -20.33
CA CYS A 99 -4.64 17.08 -21.71
C CYS A 99 -5.98 16.47 -22.15
N LEU A 100 -6.63 17.12 -23.12
CA LEU A 100 -7.79 16.58 -23.81
C LEU A 100 -7.58 16.70 -25.32
N HIS A 101 -7.72 15.59 -26.05
CA HIS A 101 -7.61 15.60 -27.51
C HIS A 101 -8.86 16.15 -28.21
N MET A 102 -9.14 17.42 -27.95
CA MET A 102 -10.25 18.20 -28.52
C MET A 102 -9.87 19.68 -28.48
N GLY A 103 -10.45 20.51 -29.35
CA GLY A 103 -10.36 21.96 -29.23
C GLY A 103 -11.25 22.49 -28.09
N GLN A 104 -10.84 23.59 -27.45
CA GLN A 104 -11.63 24.23 -26.39
C GLN A 104 -13.03 24.66 -26.90
N GLU A 105 -13.09 25.30 -28.07
CA GLU A 105 -14.36 25.75 -28.68
C GLU A 105 -15.32 24.58 -29.00
N ASP A 106 -14.76 23.44 -29.39
CA ASP A 106 -15.52 22.22 -29.66
C ASP A 106 -16.09 21.63 -28.38
N TYR A 107 -15.29 21.58 -27.31
CA TYR A 107 -15.78 21.14 -26.01
C TYR A 107 -16.90 22.06 -25.52
N GLU A 108 -16.74 23.39 -25.60
CA GLU A 108 -17.78 24.32 -25.15
C GLU A 108 -19.07 24.19 -25.99
N SER A 109 -18.93 23.90 -27.28
CA SER A 109 -20.06 23.64 -28.18
C SER A 109 -20.75 22.32 -27.85
N LEU A 110 -19.98 21.27 -27.59
CA LEU A 110 -20.45 19.95 -27.15
C LEU A 110 -21.19 20.06 -25.82
N GLU A 111 -20.59 20.73 -24.82
CA GLU A 111 -21.15 20.93 -23.49
C GLU A 111 -22.52 21.61 -23.56
N LYS A 112 -22.65 22.63 -24.41
CA LYS A 112 -23.93 23.31 -24.69
C LYS A 112 -24.93 22.40 -25.41
N ALA A 113 -24.49 21.69 -26.46
CA ALA A 113 -25.35 20.84 -27.28
C ALA A 113 -25.87 19.60 -26.54
N PHE A 114 -25.04 19.01 -25.68
CA PHE A 114 -25.38 17.83 -24.87
C PHE A 114 -25.98 18.22 -23.51
N HIS A 115 -26.08 19.53 -23.22
CA HIS A 115 -26.53 20.02 -21.92
C HIS A 115 -25.78 19.34 -20.77
N LEU A 116 -24.45 19.22 -20.89
CA LEU A 116 -23.64 18.64 -19.83
C LEU A 116 -23.67 19.55 -18.60
N HIS A 117 -23.53 18.96 -17.41
CA HIS A 117 -23.58 19.72 -16.17
C HIS A 117 -22.29 20.54 -15.99
N ALA A 118 -22.34 21.69 -15.31
CA ALA A 118 -21.12 22.50 -15.06
C ALA A 118 -20.05 21.75 -14.22
N ALA A 119 -20.47 20.71 -13.49
CA ALA A 119 -19.57 19.81 -12.76
C ALA A 119 -18.86 18.77 -13.65
N THR A 120 -19.18 18.70 -14.95
CA THR A 120 -18.56 17.74 -15.89
C THR A 120 -17.06 17.94 -15.93
N LEU A 121 -16.57 19.11 -16.34
CA LEU A 121 -15.14 19.40 -16.41
C LEU A 121 -14.41 19.16 -15.07
N PRO A 122 -14.86 19.74 -13.93
CA PRO A 122 -14.27 19.46 -12.62
C PRO A 122 -14.30 17.99 -12.22
N GLY A 123 -15.40 17.30 -12.55
CA GLY A 123 -15.58 15.89 -12.25
C GLY A 123 -14.70 14.97 -13.07
N LEU A 124 -14.52 15.27 -14.37
CA LEU A 124 -13.74 14.46 -15.31
C LEU A 124 -12.25 14.42 -14.98
N PHE A 125 -11.70 15.41 -14.27
CA PHE A 125 -10.27 15.49 -13.95
C PHE A 125 -9.95 15.26 -12.46
N LYS A 126 -10.92 14.80 -11.66
CA LYS A 126 -10.73 14.55 -10.22
C LYS A 126 -10.16 13.17 -9.95
N SER A 127 -8.93 13.06 -9.42
CA SER A 127 -8.25 11.77 -9.21
C SER A 127 -8.90 10.86 -8.14
N THR A 128 -9.62 11.43 -7.17
CA THR A 128 -10.26 10.70 -6.07
C THR A 128 -11.49 9.89 -6.47
N GLY A 129 -11.93 10.01 -7.74
CA GLY A 129 -13.20 9.48 -8.21
C GLY A 129 -14.38 10.41 -7.91
N VAL A 130 -15.44 10.26 -8.71
CA VAL A 130 -16.71 11.01 -8.66
C VAL A 130 -17.84 10.07 -9.04
N CYS A 131 -18.91 10.08 -8.25
CA CYS A 131 -20.19 9.49 -8.62
C CYS A 131 -21.27 10.47 -8.17
N SER A 132 -21.96 11.09 -9.13
CA SER A 132 -22.90 12.19 -8.83
C SER A 132 -23.98 12.29 -9.88
N ALA A 133 -25.15 12.79 -9.48
CA ALA A 133 -26.24 13.08 -10.39
C ALA A 133 -26.97 14.38 -10.03
N PHE A 134 -27.48 15.05 -11.05
CA PHE A 134 -28.06 16.38 -10.99
C PHE A 134 -29.40 16.40 -11.73
N ASN A 135 -30.42 16.97 -11.09
CA ASN A 135 -31.72 17.16 -11.73
C ASN A 135 -31.81 18.58 -12.28
N HIS A 136 -32.14 18.71 -13.56
CA HIS A 136 -32.41 19.98 -14.21
C HIS A 136 -33.92 20.17 -14.28
N LEU A 137 -34.41 21.16 -13.56
CA LEU A 137 -35.82 21.53 -13.53
C LEU A 137 -36.15 22.45 -14.71
N ASP A 138 -37.32 22.26 -15.30
CA ASP A 138 -37.90 23.27 -16.16
C ASP A 138 -38.40 24.43 -15.30
N HIS A 139 -37.95 25.65 -15.61
CA HIS A 139 -38.34 26.84 -14.85
C HIS A 139 -39.83 27.17 -14.99
N ALA A 140 -40.49 26.72 -16.06
CA ALA A 140 -41.91 26.99 -16.29
C ALA A 140 -42.83 26.04 -15.53
N THR A 141 -42.52 24.73 -15.51
CA THR A 141 -43.38 23.71 -14.90
C THR A 141 -42.92 23.30 -13.50
N GLY A 142 -41.66 23.57 -13.14
CA GLY A 142 -41.05 23.06 -11.92
C GLY A 142 -40.80 21.54 -11.96
N GLU A 143 -41.05 20.88 -13.08
CA GLU A 143 -40.80 19.44 -13.25
C GLU A 143 -39.36 19.20 -13.71
N ILE A 144 -38.85 18.00 -13.44
CA ILE A 144 -37.51 17.62 -13.90
C ILE A 144 -37.59 17.36 -15.40
N ARG A 145 -36.79 18.10 -16.16
CA ARG A 145 -36.66 17.93 -17.61
C ARG A 145 -35.47 17.06 -17.98
N ARG A 146 -34.35 17.17 -17.24
CA ARG A 146 -33.15 16.37 -17.50
C ARG A 146 -32.51 15.85 -16.24
N VAL A 147 -31.82 14.73 -16.37
CA VAL A 147 -30.98 14.15 -15.32
C VAL A 147 -29.58 14.00 -15.87
N SER A 148 -28.60 14.63 -15.24
CA SER A 148 -27.20 14.48 -15.59
C SER A 148 -26.49 13.58 -14.59
N THR A 149 -25.67 12.66 -15.06
CA THR A 149 -24.91 11.71 -14.24
C THR A 149 -23.44 11.79 -14.62
N ILE A 150 -22.57 11.92 -13.62
CA ILE A 150 -21.12 11.93 -13.80
C ILE A 150 -20.54 10.76 -13.03
N LEU A 151 -19.86 9.87 -13.74
CA LEU A 151 -19.11 8.76 -13.17
C LEU A 151 -17.66 8.86 -13.60
N ARG A 152 -16.77 8.94 -12.61
CA ARG A 152 -15.32 8.85 -12.80
C ARG A 152 -14.77 7.92 -11.73
N PRO A 153 -14.15 6.80 -12.10
CA PRO A 153 -13.48 5.94 -11.14
C PRO A 153 -12.37 6.65 -10.37
N SER A 154 -12.14 6.25 -9.12
CA SER A 154 -10.90 6.60 -8.43
C SER A 154 -9.75 5.94 -9.18
N SER A 155 -8.83 6.73 -9.72
CA SER A 155 -7.80 6.20 -10.62
C SER A 155 -6.82 5.31 -9.87
N ILE A 156 -6.56 4.15 -10.47
CA ILE A 156 -5.28 3.44 -10.45
C ILE A 156 -4.72 3.49 -11.90
N TRP A 157 -3.44 3.15 -12.06
CA TRP A 157 -2.62 3.02 -13.30
C TRP A 157 -3.32 2.89 -14.68
N GLN A 158 -2.57 3.22 -15.74
CA GLN A 158 -2.89 3.36 -17.19
C GLN A 158 -3.93 2.44 -17.87
N ASN A 159 -4.49 1.43 -17.22
CA ASN A 159 -5.30 0.39 -17.86
C ASN A 159 -6.79 0.69 -17.98
N SER A 160 -7.33 1.74 -17.35
CA SER A 160 -8.67 2.23 -17.67
C SER A 160 -9.01 3.56 -16.99
N ILE A 161 -8.45 4.65 -17.52
CA ILE A 161 -8.96 5.98 -17.19
C ILE A 161 -10.12 6.19 -18.16
N PHE A 162 -11.37 5.94 -17.77
CA PHE A 162 -12.48 6.59 -18.46
C PHE A 162 -13.46 7.20 -17.47
N ALA A 163 -13.90 8.41 -17.79
CA ALA A 163 -14.92 9.12 -17.07
C ALA A 163 -16.07 9.42 -18.02
N VAL A 164 -17.29 9.19 -17.57
CA VAL A 164 -18.51 9.42 -18.34
C VAL A 164 -19.32 10.54 -17.70
N SER A 165 -19.74 11.49 -18.53
CA SER A 165 -20.71 12.51 -18.19
C SER A 165 -21.89 12.40 -19.14
N GLN A 166 -23.03 11.97 -18.62
CA GLN A 166 -24.26 11.83 -19.36
C GLN A 166 -25.27 12.89 -18.96
N THR A 167 -26.10 13.31 -19.91
CA THR A 167 -27.38 13.99 -19.69
C THR A 167 -28.49 13.21 -20.40
N TYR A 168 -29.50 12.82 -19.64
CA TYR A 168 -30.73 12.20 -20.14
C TYR A 168 -31.86 13.23 -20.16
N ASP A 169 -32.51 13.39 -21.31
CA ASP A 169 -33.68 14.25 -21.46
C ASP A 169 -34.97 13.42 -21.38
N LEU A 170 -35.81 13.73 -20.39
CA LEU A 170 -37.05 13.02 -20.12
C LEU A 170 -38.09 13.23 -21.21
N SER A 171 -38.07 14.38 -21.89
CA SER A 171 -39.05 14.75 -22.91
C SER A 171 -38.80 14.05 -24.24
N SER A 172 -37.53 13.96 -24.65
CA SER A 172 -37.13 13.30 -25.90
C SER A 172 -36.72 11.84 -25.72
N ARG A 173 -36.59 11.36 -24.47
CA ARG A 173 -36.04 10.03 -24.12
C ARG A 173 -34.68 9.78 -24.77
N GLN A 174 -33.85 10.82 -24.81
CA GLN A 174 -32.53 10.79 -25.43
C GLN A 174 -31.44 10.91 -24.38
N SER A 175 -30.46 10.01 -24.45
CA SER A 175 -29.22 10.07 -23.68
C SER A 175 -28.12 10.70 -24.53
N THR A 176 -27.54 11.77 -24.02
CA THR A 176 -26.32 12.38 -24.59
C THR A 176 -25.18 12.16 -23.60
N ALA A 177 -24.00 11.76 -24.06
CA ALA A 177 -22.89 11.49 -23.15
C ALA A 177 -21.53 11.81 -23.76
N LEU A 178 -20.65 12.33 -22.92
CA LEU A 178 -19.23 12.53 -23.19
C LEU A 178 -18.45 11.51 -22.35
N VAL A 179 -17.57 10.77 -23.01
CA VAL A 179 -16.65 9.82 -22.39
C VAL A 179 -15.25 10.28 -22.70
N VAL A 180 -14.43 10.34 -21.68
CA VAL A 180 -13.05 10.83 -21.80
C VAL A 180 -12.14 9.81 -21.15
N GLY A 181 -11.09 9.40 -21.84
CA GLY A 181 -10.16 8.42 -21.28
C GLY A 181 -8.84 8.24 -22.02
N TYR A 182 -8.07 7.22 -21.65
CA TYR A 182 -6.79 6.88 -22.27
C TYR A 182 -6.81 5.44 -22.80
N GLY A 183 -6.32 5.24 -24.03
CA GLY A 183 -6.26 3.92 -24.65
C GLY A 183 -7.64 3.38 -25.04
N LEU A 184 -8.64 4.26 -25.17
CA LEU A 184 -10.00 3.85 -25.55
C LEU A 184 -10.08 3.44 -27.01
N VAL A 185 -9.24 4.02 -27.87
CA VAL A 185 -9.30 3.87 -29.32
C VAL A 185 -7.89 3.68 -29.90
N GLY A 186 -7.35 2.45 -29.93
CA GLY A 186 -5.97 2.22 -30.41
C GLY A 186 -5.38 0.82 -30.19
N HIS A 187 -4.19 0.57 -30.76
CA HIS A 187 -3.64 -0.74 -31.16
C HIS A 187 -3.39 -1.80 -30.07
N ALA A 188 -4.01 -2.97 -30.31
CA ALA A 188 -3.74 -4.32 -29.76
C ALA A 188 -4.29 -4.62 -28.35
N LEU A 189 -5.07 -5.72 -28.31
CA LEU A 189 -6.04 -6.17 -27.28
C LEU A 189 -7.37 -5.43 -27.42
N THR A 190 -8.41 -6.17 -27.82
CA THR A 190 -9.83 -5.78 -27.95
C THR A 190 -10.16 -4.43 -27.30
N THR A 191 -10.41 -3.39 -28.09
CA THR A 191 -10.51 -2.04 -27.54
C THR A 191 -11.73 -1.96 -26.62
N GLN A 192 -11.62 -1.24 -25.49
CA GLN A 192 -12.76 -1.00 -24.58
C GLN A 192 -14.00 -0.46 -25.35
N THR A 193 -13.74 0.31 -26.40
CA THR A 193 -14.75 0.81 -27.35
C THR A 193 -15.49 -0.32 -28.09
N ASP A 194 -14.82 -1.42 -28.45
CA ASP A 194 -15.46 -2.60 -29.06
C ASP A 194 -16.41 -3.28 -28.06
N TYR A 195 -15.99 -3.44 -26.81
CA TYR A 195 -16.85 -4.00 -25.76
C TYR A 195 -18.09 -3.13 -25.49
N ILE A 196 -17.90 -1.80 -25.43
CA ILE A 196 -19.00 -0.84 -25.30
C ILE A 196 -19.94 -0.93 -26.52
N ARG A 197 -19.42 -1.05 -27.74
CA ARG A 197 -20.21 -1.24 -28.97
C ARG A 197 -21.08 -2.49 -28.87
N GLU A 198 -20.49 -3.63 -28.53
CA GLU A 198 -21.20 -4.91 -28.42
C GLU A 198 -22.32 -4.83 -27.38
N LEU A 199 -22.05 -4.24 -26.21
CA LEU A 199 -23.06 -4.05 -25.16
C LEU A 199 -24.18 -3.10 -25.61
N LEU A 200 -23.86 -2.01 -26.31
CA LEU A 200 -24.88 -1.09 -26.84
C LEU A 200 -25.77 -1.77 -27.89
N GLN A 201 -25.20 -2.57 -28.78
CA GLN A 201 -25.96 -3.29 -29.82
C GLN A 201 -26.83 -4.41 -29.24
N ALA A 202 -26.29 -5.16 -28.27
CA ALA A 202 -27.02 -6.22 -27.58
C ALA A 202 -28.25 -5.69 -26.81
N ASN A 203 -28.19 -4.44 -26.32
CA ASN A 203 -29.24 -3.81 -25.52
C ASN A 203 -30.06 -2.78 -26.32
N SER A 204 -30.34 -3.07 -27.60
CA SER A 204 -31.08 -2.17 -28.49
C SER A 204 -32.51 -1.83 -28.04
N SER A 205 -33.17 -2.68 -27.24
CA SER A 205 -34.47 -2.37 -26.65
C SER A 205 -34.39 -1.31 -25.54
N LEU A 206 -33.21 -1.08 -24.96
CA LEU A 206 -32.97 -0.23 -23.80
C LEU A 206 -32.33 1.11 -24.16
N TRP A 207 -32.19 1.48 -25.44
CA TRP A 207 -31.56 2.75 -25.84
C TRP A 207 -32.25 4.01 -25.32
N THR A 208 -33.50 3.88 -24.87
CA THR A 208 -34.27 4.97 -24.24
C THR A 208 -34.16 4.96 -22.71
N HIS A 209 -33.46 4.00 -22.12
CA HIS A 209 -33.34 3.87 -20.67
C HIS A 209 -32.26 4.82 -20.11
N PRO A 210 -32.55 5.61 -19.07
CA PRO A 210 -31.62 6.60 -18.51
C PRO A 210 -30.35 5.99 -17.92
N ALA A 211 -30.43 4.79 -17.35
CA ALA A 211 -29.29 4.09 -16.74
C ALA A 211 -28.55 3.15 -17.69
N LEU A 212 -28.89 3.04 -18.98
CA LEU A 212 -28.20 2.11 -19.88
C LEU A 212 -26.72 2.47 -20.04
N ILE A 213 -26.42 3.73 -20.40
CA ILE A 213 -25.05 4.20 -20.60
C ILE A 213 -24.21 4.00 -19.32
N PRO A 214 -24.63 4.49 -18.13
CA PRO A 214 -23.83 4.37 -16.91
C PRO A 214 -23.61 2.90 -16.53
N SER A 215 -24.60 2.02 -16.73
CA SER A 215 -24.47 0.58 -16.47
C SER A 215 -23.47 -0.09 -17.40
N ILE A 216 -23.46 0.25 -18.69
CA ILE A 216 -22.46 -0.26 -19.65
C ILE A 216 -21.06 0.20 -19.23
N PHE A 217 -20.91 1.45 -18.82
CA PHE A 217 -19.61 1.99 -18.37
C PHE A 217 -19.10 1.33 -17.09
N LEU A 218 -19.96 1.13 -16.09
CA LEU A 218 -19.58 0.40 -14.86
C LEU A 218 -19.20 -1.05 -15.18
N ARG A 219 -19.93 -1.73 -16.07
CA ARG A 219 -19.58 -3.08 -16.51
C ARG A 219 -18.23 -3.14 -17.21
N ALA A 220 -17.98 -2.22 -18.15
CA ALA A 220 -16.67 -2.11 -18.82
C ALA A 220 -15.55 -1.87 -17.79
N TYR A 221 -15.79 -1.02 -16.79
CA TYR A 221 -14.82 -0.74 -15.74
C TYR A 221 -14.49 -2.00 -14.90
N GLY A 222 -15.49 -2.84 -14.63
CA GLY A 222 -15.31 -4.13 -13.96
C GLY A 222 -14.38 -5.09 -14.69
N GLU A 223 -14.47 -5.15 -16.03
CA GLU A 223 -13.59 -6.00 -16.83
C GLU A 223 -12.14 -5.51 -16.80
N CYS A 224 -11.89 -4.21 -16.59
CA CYS A 224 -10.54 -3.65 -16.60
C CYS A 224 -9.63 -4.13 -15.47
N TYR A 225 -10.18 -4.54 -14.32
CA TYR A 225 -9.40 -4.96 -13.16
C TYR A 225 -9.63 -6.41 -12.75
N LYS A 226 -10.57 -7.11 -13.40
CA LYS A 226 -11.01 -8.46 -13.02
C LYS A 226 -9.86 -9.47 -12.97
N ASP A 227 -9.04 -9.51 -14.01
CA ASP A 227 -7.90 -10.43 -14.11
C ASP A 227 -6.81 -10.09 -13.08
N ASP A 228 -6.59 -8.80 -12.82
CA ASP A 228 -5.65 -8.34 -11.82
C ASP A 228 -6.07 -8.71 -10.39
N VAL A 229 -7.37 -8.60 -10.08
CA VAL A 229 -7.95 -9.02 -8.79
C VAL A 229 -7.81 -10.53 -8.62
N LEU A 230 -8.12 -11.33 -9.64
CA LEU A 230 -7.91 -12.79 -9.60
C LEU A 230 -6.42 -13.15 -9.41
N GLY A 231 -5.52 -12.40 -10.04
CA GLY A 231 -4.07 -12.57 -9.86
C GLY A 231 -3.57 -12.26 -8.44
N CYS A 232 -4.30 -11.45 -7.66
CA CYS A 232 -3.87 -11.07 -6.31
C CYS A 232 -3.87 -12.25 -5.35
N GLU A 233 -4.80 -13.19 -5.48
CA GLU A 233 -4.85 -14.39 -4.64
C GLU A 233 -3.60 -15.26 -4.85
N GLY A 234 -3.27 -15.54 -6.12
CA GLY A 234 -2.08 -16.33 -6.47
C GLY A 234 -0.79 -15.71 -5.93
N LYS A 235 -0.62 -14.39 -6.07
CA LYS A 235 0.53 -13.66 -5.51
C LYS A 235 0.57 -13.72 -3.98
N THR A 236 -0.57 -13.60 -3.31
CA THR A 236 -0.65 -13.69 -1.84
C THR A 236 -0.20 -15.07 -1.36
N THR A 237 -0.68 -16.13 -2.00
CA THR A 237 -0.30 -17.52 -1.66
C THR A 237 1.18 -17.80 -1.94
N GLN A 238 1.76 -17.23 -3.01
CA GLN A 238 3.20 -17.32 -3.27
C GLN A 238 4.02 -16.62 -2.18
N LEU A 239 3.58 -15.44 -1.74
CA LEU A 239 4.25 -14.69 -0.67
C LEU A 239 4.19 -15.42 0.66
N GLU A 240 3.05 -16.00 1.01
CA GLU A 240 2.89 -16.88 2.18
C GLU A 240 3.90 -18.04 2.16
N GLY A 241 4.04 -18.70 1.00
CA GLY A 241 5.06 -19.73 0.81
C GLY A 241 6.48 -19.22 0.99
N SER A 242 6.78 -17.99 0.56
CA SER A 242 8.11 -17.37 0.71
C SER A 242 8.45 -16.98 2.17
N VAL A 243 7.44 -16.61 2.96
CA VAL A 243 7.60 -16.34 4.41
C VAL A 243 7.70 -17.65 5.19
N GLY A 244 7.01 -18.70 4.72
CA GLY A 244 7.17 -20.08 5.17
C GLY A 244 6.58 -20.41 6.55
N ALA A 245 6.01 -19.42 7.26
CA ALA A 245 5.41 -19.60 8.58
C ALA A 245 3.87 -19.70 8.56
N THR A 246 3.24 -19.41 7.43
CA THR A 246 1.80 -19.57 7.22
C THR A 246 1.57 -20.04 5.80
N SER A 247 0.75 -21.07 5.60
CA SER A 247 0.35 -21.55 4.28
C SER A 247 -1.16 -21.68 4.20
N TYR A 248 -1.76 -20.99 3.23
CA TYR A 248 -3.12 -21.29 2.79
C TYR A 248 -3.10 -22.62 2.02
N TRP A 249 -3.90 -23.56 2.48
CA TRP A 249 -3.90 -24.98 2.14
C TRP A 249 -3.83 -25.29 0.64
N LYS A 250 -2.70 -25.85 0.20
CA LYS A 250 -2.67 -26.87 -0.84
C LYS A 250 -1.46 -27.74 -0.58
N TRP A 251 -1.69 -28.88 0.10
CA TRP A 251 -0.68 -29.92 0.21
C TRP A 251 -0.37 -30.41 -1.20
N THR A 252 0.90 -30.60 -1.54
CA THR A 252 1.27 -31.33 -2.76
C THR A 252 0.78 -32.78 -2.64
N GLU A 253 0.51 -33.46 -3.76
CA GLU A 253 0.12 -34.89 -3.75
C GLU A 253 1.09 -35.76 -2.94
N GLU A 254 2.37 -35.39 -2.93
CA GLU A 254 3.43 -36.02 -2.13
C GLU A 254 3.21 -35.87 -0.62
N GLN A 255 2.79 -34.68 -0.16
CA GLN A 255 2.48 -34.41 1.26
C GLN A 255 1.16 -35.06 1.70
N GLU A 256 0.19 -35.23 0.79
CA GLU A 256 -1.08 -35.90 1.07
C GLU A 256 -0.90 -37.44 1.19
N SER A 257 -0.02 -38.01 0.36
CA SER A 257 0.42 -39.41 0.45
C SER A 257 1.18 -39.69 1.76
N GLU A 258 2.10 -38.80 2.16
CA GLU A 258 2.80 -38.92 3.45
C GLU A 258 1.82 -38.83 4.63
N ARG A 259 0.85 -37.90 4.60
CA ARG A 259 -0.19 -37.79 5.63
C ARG A 259 -1.09 -39.03 5.73
N ALA A 260 -1.41 -39.66 4.61
CA ALA A 260 -2.16 -40.93 4.59
C ALA A 260 -1.36 -42.07 5.24
N SER A 261 -0.04 -42.11 5.07
CA SER A 261 0.84 -43.07 5.74
C SER A 261 0.97 -42.81 7.26
N ILE A 262 0.90 -41.54 7.68
CA ILE A 262 1.03 -41.10 9.09
C ILE A 262 -0.15 -41.54 9.96
N LYS A 263 -1.38 -41.66 9.41
CA LYS A 263 -2.54 -42.16 10.18
C LYS A 263 -2.37 -43.59 10.71
N SER A 264 -1.37 -44.33 10.23
CA SER A 264 -1.11 -45.72 10.64
C SER A 264 -0.01 -45.91 11.67
N SER A 265 0.75 -44.86 12.07
CA SER A 265 1.90 -45.00 12.98
C SER A 265 1.88 -43.99 14.13
N SER A 266 1.88 -44.47 15.38
CA SER A 266 1.66 -43.69 16.60
C SER A 266 2.94 -43.19 17.30
N THR A 267 4.13 -43.33 16.71
CA THR A 267 5.39 -43.26 17.49
C THR A 267 6.34 -42.11 17.17
N SER A 268 5.97 -41.13 16.35
CA SER A 268 6.80 -39.92 16.16
C SER A 268 5.94 -38.75 15.73
N LEU A 269 5.25 -38.12 16.68
CA LEU A 269 4.53 -36.89 16.41
C LEU A 269 5.54 -35.73 16.16
N ASN A 270 6.59 -35.59 16.96
CA ASN A 270 7.44 -34.39 16.94
C ASN A 270 8.30 -34.20 15.67
N SER A 271 8.93 -35.25 15.11
CA SER A 271 9.73 -35.12 13.87
C SER A 271 8.88 -34.99 12.60
N THR A 272 7.60 -35.32 12.73
CA THR A 272 6.62 -35.32 11.65
C THR A 272 5.89 -33.98 11.63
N TRP A 273 5.48 -33.45 12.80
CA TRP A 273 4.95 -32.09 12.95
C TRP A 273 5.94 -31.03 12.43
N SER A 274 7.24 -31.20 12.66
CA SER A 274 8.26 -30.27 12.12
C SER A 274 8.37 -30.27 10.58
N LYS A 275 7.87 -31.31 9.90
CA LYS A 275 7.76 -31.34 8.42
C LYS A 275 6.43 -30.77 7.90
N LEU A 276 5.41 -30.75 8.76
CA LEU A 276 4.06 -30.25 8.48
C LEU A 276 3.90 -28.74 8.76
N VAL A 277 4.79 -28.11 9.55
CA VAL A 277 4.60 -26.76 10.14
C VAL A 277 5.57 -25.69 9.57
N GLY A 278 6.15 -25.93 8.39
CA GLY A 278 7.08 -24.98 7.75
C GLY A 278 8.55 -25.37 7.95
N PRO A 279 9.51 -24.57 7.42
CA PRO A 279 10.92 -24.92 7.41
C PRO A 279 11.47 -25.12 8.83
N THR A 280 12.20 -26.22 9.08
CA THR A 280 12.86 -26.48 10.39
C THR A 280 13.85 -25.40 10.80
N ASP A 281 14.37 -24.66 9.81
CA ASP A 281 15.38 -23.62 9.99
C ASP A 281 14.78 -22.20 10.03
N TRP A 282 13.44 -22.08 10.13
CA TRP A 282 12.79 -20.80 10.33
C TRP A 282 13.18 -20.22 11.71
N PRO A 283 13.45 -18.90 11.84
CA PRO A 283 13.35 -17.83 10.84
C PRO A 283 14.63 -17.59 10.00
N ALA A 284 15.68 -18.40 10.15
CA ALA A 284 16.96 -18.16 9.49
C ALA A 284 16.90 -18.32 7.96
N SER A 285 15.98 -19.16 7.47
CA SER A 285 15.75 -19.44 6.04
C SER A 285 15.08 -18.30 5.26
N VAL A 286 14.48 -17.31 5.94
CA VAL A 286 13.71 -16.24 5.28
C VAL A 286 14.65 -15.14 4.76
N ASP A 287 14.54 -14.81 3.47
CA ASP A 287 15.14 -13.60 2.91
C ASP A 287 14.29 -12.37 3.26
N VAL A 288 14.61 -11.76 4.39
CA VAL A 288 13.89 -10.61 4.95
C VAL A 288 13.78 -9.46 3.94
N LYS A 289 14.84 -9.18 3.15
CA LYS A 289 14.85 -8.03 2.24
C LYS A 289 13.86 -8.23 1.10
N THR A 290 13.94 -9.38 0.43
CA THR A 290 13.07 -9.70 -0.71
C THR A 290 11.62 -9.88 -0.28
N ALA A 291 11.39 -10.56 0.86
CA ALA A 291 10.06 -10.71 1.43
C ALA A 291 9.43 -9.36 1.80
N THR A 292 10.18 -8.46 2.45
CA THR A 292 9.70 -7.10 2.81
C THR A 292 9.26 -6.34 1.56
N LEU A 293 10.12 -6.25 0.55
CA LEU A 293 9.81 -5.51 -0.68
C LEU A 293 8.60 -6.09 -1.41
N SER A 294 8.54 -7.42 -1.52
CA SER A 294 7.48 -8.10 -2.27
C SER A 294 6.12 -8.02 -1.56
N ILE A 295 6.10 -8.19 -0.22
CA ILE A 295 4.89 -8.03 0.59
C ILE A 295 4.37 -6.60 0.52
N HIS A 296 5.21 -5.58 0.69
CA HIS A 296 4.75 -4.19 0.67
C HIS A 296 4.31 -3.73 -0.73
N PHE A 297 4.99 -4.20 -1.79
CA PHE A 297 4.56 -3.95 -3.17
C PHE A 297 3.18 -4.56 -3.43
N HIS A 298 2.99 -5.83 -3.05
CA HIS A 298 1.72 -6.54 -3.23
C HIS A 298 0.61 -5.95 -2.34
N ALA A 299 0.91 -5.59 -1.09
CA ALA A 299 -0.02 -4.91 -0.19
C ALA A 299 -0.56 -3.63 -0.85
N SER A 300 0.33 -2.81 -1.41
CA SER A 300 -0.04 -1.57 -2.10
C SER A 300 -1.01 -1.83 -3.26
N ALA A 301 -0.79 -2.89 -4.04
CA ALA A 301 -1.70 -3.28 -5.11
C ALA A 301 -3.07 -3.72 -4.57
N VAL A 302 -3.11 -4.56 -3.53
CA VAL A 302 -4.37 -5.02 -2.89
C VAL A 302 -5.16 -3.83 -2.32
N TYR A 303 -4.51 -2.87 -1.64
CA TYR A 303 -5.15 -1.66 -1.13
C TYR A 303 -5.78 -0.83 -2.26
N GLN A 304 -5.07 -0.70 -3.39
CA GLN A 304 -5.51 0.06 -4.56
C GLN A 304 -6.71 -0.59 -5.28
N TYR A 305 -6.67 -1.91 -5.50
CA TYR A 305 -7.81 -2.64 -6.05
C TYR A 305 -9.01 -2.57 -5.10
N LEU A 306 -8.79 -2.73 -3.80
CA LEU A 306 -9.87 -2.64 -2.82
C LEU A 306 -10.58 -1.27 -2.87
N ALA A 307 -9.84 -0.17 -2.98
CA ALA A 307 -10.43 1.17 -3.13
C ALA A 307 -11.25 1.29 -4.42
N SER A 308 -10.71 0.78 -5.53
CA SER A 308 -11.34 0.82 -6.86
C SER A 308 -12.65 0.01 -6.90
N VAL A 309 -12.63 -1.22 -6.36
CA VAL A 309 -13.80 -2.11 -6.30
C VAL A 309 -14.85 -1.56 -5.33
N LYS A 310 -14.45 -0.95 -4.21
CA LYS A 310 -15.39 -0.25 -3.30
C LYS A 310 -16.11 0.89 -3.98
N TRP A 311 -15.39 1.72 -4.73
CA TRP A 311 -15.97 2.80 -5.53
C TRP A 311 -16.93 2.25 -6.60
N HIS A 312 -16.56 1.15 -7.26
CA HIS A 312 -17.41 0.49 -8.25
C HIS A 312 -18.73 0.03 -7.63
N ARG A 313 -18.67 -0.72 -6.53
CA ARG A 313 -19.86 -1.16 -5.77
C ARG A 313 -20.73 0.04 -5.37
N ASP A 314 -20.14 1.07 -4.78
CA ASP A 314 -20.89 2.27 -4.36
C ASP A 314 -21.55 2.97 -5.55
N SER A 315 -20.91 2.95 -6.72
CA SER A 315 -21.44 3.55 -7.94
C SER A 315 -22.58 2.75 -8.55
N ILE A 316 -22.53 1.41 -8.50
CA ILE A 316 -23.64 0.55 -8.92
C ILE A 316 -24.85 0.76 -7.99
N GLN A 317 -24.62 0.74 -6.68
CA GLN A 317 -25.67 1.01 -5.69
C GLN A 317 -26.31 2.38 -5.89
N PHE A 318 -25.48 3.42 -6.05
CA PHE A 318 -25.95 4.77 -6.35
C PHE A 318 -26.81 4.83 -7.62
N LEU A 319 -26.41 4.09 -8.66
CA LEU A 319 -27.13 4.05 -9.93
C LEU A 319 -28.47 3.31 -9.80
N LEU A 320 -28.56 2.22 -9.05
CA LEU A 320 -29.82 1.52 -8.72
C LEU A 320 -30.79 2.44 -7.96
N ASP A 321 -30.27 3.22 -7.01
CA ASP A 321 -31.05 4.21 -6.25
C ASP A 321 -31.50 5.38 -7.14
N LEU A 322 -30.64 5.83 -8.06
CA LEU A 322 -30.98 6.84 -9.06
C LEU A 322 -32.07 6.34 -10.02
N GLN A 323 -31.93 5.12 -10.53
CA GLN A 323 -32.85 4.48 -11.44
C GLN A 323 -34.22 4.38 -10.78
N THR A 324 -34.30 3.87 -9.55
CA THR A 324 -35.56 3.78 -8.79
C THR A 324 -36.25 5.15 -8.62
N ARG A 325 -35.47 6.22 -8.40
CA ARG A 325 -36.01 7.60 -8.31
C ARG A 325 -36.47 8.14 -9.66
N THR A 326 -35.78 7.79 -10.74
CA THR A 326 -36.04 8.30 -12.09
C THR A 326 -37.21 7.56 -12.74
N GLU A 327 -37.25 6.23 -12.62
CA GLU A 327 -38.29 5.36 -13.16
C GLU A 327 -39.68 5.67 -12.61
N ARG A 328 -39.79 5.91 -11.28
CA ARG A 328 -41.04 6.35 -10.64
C ARG A 328 -41.59 7.65 -11.24
N ARG A 329 -40.73 8.47 -11.85
CA ARG A 329 -41.08 9.75 -12.48
C ARG A 329 -41.36 9.60 -13.97
N CYS A 330 -40.62 8.73 -14.66
CA CYS A 330 -40.81 8.44 -16.09
C CYS A 330 -42.12 7.69 -16.40
N LEU A 331 -42.59 6.84 -15.47
CA LEU A 331 -43.80 6.03 -15.63
C LEU A 331 -44.70 6.15 -14.39
N PRO A 332 -45.47 7.25 -14.22
CA PRO A 332 -46.19 7.51 -12.98
C PRO A 332 -47.27 6.49 -12.62
N LYS A 333 -47.72 5.63 -13.56
CA LYS A 333 -48.85 4.66 -13.37
C LYS A 333 -48.79 3.38 -14.22
N GLY A 334 -47.63 3.04 -14.81
CA GLY A 334 -47.49 1.87 -15.69
C GLY A 334 -46.73 0.72 -15.04
N ARG A 335 -46.99 -0.53 -15.48
CA ARG A 335 -46.08 -1.65 -15.22
C ARG A 335 -44.76 -1.35 -15.94
N PHE A 336 -43.62 -1.59 -15.30
CA PHE A 336 -42.33 -1.44 -15.97
C PHE A 336 -42.26 -2.38 -17.19
N PRO A 337 -41.63 -1.96 -18.29
CA PRO A 337 -41.28 -2.88 -19.37
C PRO A 337 -40.46 -4.04 -18.79
N ALA A 338 -40.69 -5.27 -19.28
CA ALA A 338 -39.98 -6.45 -18.80
C ALA A 338 -38.45 -6.32 -18.98
N GLU A 339 -38.03 -5.55 -19.99
CA GLU A 339 -36.62 -5.26 -20.27
C GLU A 339 -35.99 -4.38 -19.17
N TRP A 340 -36.76 -3.50 -18.52
CA TRP A 340 -36.26 -2.66 -17.43
C TRP A 340 -36.05 -3.48 -16.15
N GLU A 341 -36.97 -4.42 -15.87
CA GLU A 341 -36.85 -5.40 -14.78
C GLU A 341 -35.60 -6.27 -15.01
N SER A 342 -35.43 -6.82 -16.22
CA SER A 342 -34.24 -7.61 -16.57
C SER A 342 -32.92 -6.82 -16.42
N MET A 343 -32.88 -5.55 -16.82
CA MET A 343 -31.69 -4.73 -16.66
C MET A 343 -31.39 -4.44 -15.18
N ARG A 344 -32.43 -4.23 -14.36
CA ARG A 344 -32.28 -4.08 -12.91
C ARG A 344 -31.73 -5.36 -12.28
N ASP A 345 -32.26 -6.53 -12.61
CA ASP A 345 -31.77 -7.82 -12.12
C ASP A 345 -30.29 -8.02 -12.48
N GLN A 346 -29.88 -7.66 -13.70
CA GLN A 346 -28.47 -7.71 -14.11
C GLN A 346 -27.57 -6.78 -13.30
N MET A 347 -28.05 -5.58 -12.97
CA MET A 347 -27.31 -4.62 -12.15
C MET A 347 -27.22 -5.07 -10.69
N GLU A 348 -28.27 -5.67 -10.14
CA GLU A 348 -28.28 -6.25 -8.79
C GLU A 348 -27.32 -7.45 -8.71
N TYR A 349 -27.30 -8.31 -9.73
CA TYR A 349 -26.30 -9.38 -9.85
C TYR A 349 -24.86 -8.83 -9.90
N HIS A 350 -24.64 -7.77 -10.69
CA HIS A 350 -23.32 -7.14 -10.80
C HIS A 350 -22.89 -6.44 -9.50
N LEU A 351 -23.83 -5.81 -8.79
CA LEU A 351 -23.61 -5.27 -7.45
C LEU A 351 -23.14 -6.38 -6.50
N HIS A 352 -23.91 -7.46 -6.38
CA HIS A 352 -23.59 -8.55 -5.47
C HIS A 352 -22.24 -9.20 -5.80
N THR A 353 -21.94 -9.41 -7.09
CA THR A 353 -20.64 -9.91 -7.53
C THR A 353 -19.50 -8.97 -7.11
N THR A 354 -19.70 -7.65 -7.24
CA THR A 354 -18.72 -6.65 -6.83
C THR A 354 -18.57 -6.57 -5.30
N GLU A 355 -19.65 -6.74 -4.53
CA GLU A 355 -19.61 -6.86 -3.06
C GLU A 355 -18.75 -8.04 -2.62
N GLN A 356 -18.96 -9.21 -3.25
CA GLN A 356 -18.14 -10.40 -2.97
C GLN A 356 -16.65 -10.16 -3.30
N MET A 357 -16.34 -9.41 -4.37
CA MET A 357 -14.95 -9.01 -4.66
C MET A 357 -14.36 -8.08 -3.59
N VAL A 358 -15.16 -7.17 -3.01
CA VAL A 358 -14.71 -6.32 -1.88
C VAL A 358 -14.35 -7.20 -0.68
N GLU A 359 -15.22 -8.12 -0.31
CA GLU A 359 -15.00 -9.04 0.82
C GLU A 359 -13.74 -9.88 0.60
N HIS A 360 -13.57 -10.44 -0.61
CA HIS A 360 -12.38 -11.21 -0.96
C HIS A 360 -11.09 -10.38 -0.86
N LEU A 361 -11.07 -9.14 -1.38
CA LEU A 361 -9.90 -8.26 -1.29
C LEU A 361 -9.60 -7.81 0.15
N GLN A 362 -10.62 -7.63 0.99
CA GLN A 362 -10.45 -7.37 2.43
C GLN A 362 -9.81 -8.56 3.14
N TRP A 363 -10.23 -9.78 2.79
CA TRP A 363 -9.60 -10.99 3.30
C TRP A 363 -8.14 -11.13 2.85
N LEU A 364 -7.84 -10.86 1.57
CA LEU A 364 -6.46 -10.84 1.06
C LEU A 364 -5.62 -9.78 1.79
N GLN A 365 -6.17 -8.60 2.07
CA GLN A 365 -5.51 -7.57 2.87
C GLN A 365 -5.14 -8.08 4.27
N GLN A 366 -6.05 -8.78 4.95
CA GLN A 366 -5.78 -9.39 6.26
C GLN A 366 -4.67 -10.44 6.20
N ARG A 367 -4.66 -11.27 5.15
CA ARG A 367 -3.59 -12.25 4.91
C ARG A 367 -2.23 -11.59 4.74
N VAL A 368 -2.16 -10.56 3.89
CA VAL A 368 -0.94 -9.79 3.66
C VAL A 368 -0.46 -9.11 4.95
N GLN A 369 -1.38 -8.52 5.74
CA GLN A 369 -1.04 -7.92 7.03
C GLN A 369 -0.49 -8.95 8.03
N THR A 370 -1.05 -10.17 8.03
CA THR A 370 -0.54 -11.28 8.83
C THR A 370 0.88 -11.64 8.42
N GLN A 371 1.18 -11.69 7.11
CA GLN A 371 2.54 -11.93 6.62
C GLN A 371 3.53 -10.86 7.07
N THR A 372 3.11 -9.59 7.03
CA THR A 372 3.92 -8.48 7.55
C THR A 372 4.26 -8.68 9.03
N ASN A 373 3.29 -9.05 9.86
CA ASN A 373 3.52 -9.28 11.29
C ASN A 373 4.46 -10.46 11.54
N VAL A 374 4.27 -11.56 10.82
CA VAL A 374 5.14 -12.75 10.90
C VAL A 374 6.57 -12.40 10.49
N LEU A 375 6.75 -11.61 9.43
CA LEU A 375 8.06 -11.16 8.97
C LEU A 375 8.78 -10.27 10.00
N TYR A 376 8.05 -9.38 10.70
CA TYR A 376 8.63 -8.60 11.80
C TYR A 376 9.05 -9.49 12.97
N SER A 377 8.24 -10.47 13.35
CA SER A 377 8.60 -11.45 14.38
C SER A 377 9.84 -12.26 13.99
N ALA A 378 9.93 -12.71 12.73
CA ALA A 378 11.10 -13.41 12.20
C ALA A 378 12.38 -12.56 12.28
N THR A 379 12.26 -11.28 11.91
CA THR A 379 13.36 -10.31 11.98
C THR A 379 13.83 -10.09 13.41
N SER A 380 12.90 -9.86 14.35
CA SER A 380 13.21 -9.69 15.77
C SER A 380 13.90 -10.92 16.37
N GLN A 381 13.44 -12.13 16.06
CA GLN A 381 14.10 -13.36 16.49
C GLN A 381 15.54 -13.47 15.95
N LYS A 382 15.76 -13.08 14.68
CA LYS A 382 17.10 -13.07 14.08
C LYS A 382 18.02 -12.07 14.78
N ASP A 383 17.53 -10.87 15.07
CA ASP A 383 18.29 -9.85 15.79
C ASP A 383 18.64 -10.30 17.22
N ASN A 384 17.70 -10.93 17.93
CA ASN A 384 17.93 -11.52 19.25
C ASN A 384 18.99 -12.63 19.23
N LEU A 385 19.00 -13.48 18.19
CA LEU A 385 20.04 -14.51 18.00
C LEU A 385 21.41 -13.89 17.75
N VAL A 386 21.48 -12.82 16.94
CA VAL A 386 22.73 -12.09 16.70
C VAL A 386 23.21 -11.40 17.98
N ALA A 387 22.33 -10.73 18.71
CA ALA A 387 22.64 -10.09 19.99
C ALA A 387 23.15 -11.09 21.02
N SER A 388 22.52 -12.26 21.12
CA SER A 388 22.98 -13.36 21.99
C SER A 388 24.37 -13.87 21.58
N ARG A 389 24.63 -14.02 20.28
CA ARG A 389 25.96 -14.40 19.77
C ARG A 389 27.01 -13.33 20.08
N ILE A 390 26.69 -12.06 19.90
CA ILE A 390 27.57 -10.93 20.27
C ILE A 390 27.86 -10.99 21.77
N ALA A 391 26.84 -11.10 22.62
CA ALA A 391 27.01 -11.22 24.06
C ALA A 391 27.91 -12.42 24.45
N SER A 392 27.74 -13.56 23.78
CA SER A 392 28.58 -14.74 24.01
C SER A 392 30.05 -14.52 23.60
N SER A 393 30.29 -13.80 22.50
CA SER A 393 31.64 -13.45 22.04
C SER A 393 32.28 -12.40 22.95
N THR A 394 31.53 -11.38 23.37
CA THR A 394 31.98 -10.38 24.35
C THR A 394 32.36 -11.02 25.67
N LYS A 395 31.60 -12.02 26.14
CA LYS A 395 31.98 -12.81 27.33
C LYS A 395 33.33 -13.50 27.17
N LYS A 396 33.60 -14.08 25.99
CA LYS A 396 34.91 -14.73 25.71
C LYS A 396 36.05 -13.72 25.66
N ASP A 397 35.84 -12.57 25.02
CA ASP A 397 36.84 -11.50 24.95
C ASP A 397 37.14 -10.94 26.34
N SER A 398 36.11 -10.81 27.19
CA SER A 398 36.26 -10.41 28.59
C SER A 398 37.14 -11.38 29.39
N ILE A 399 37.08 -12.69 29.12
CA ILE A 399 37.96 -13.67 29.78
C ILE A 399 39.42 -13.45 29.40
N ALA A 400 39.71 -13.17 28.12
CA ALA A 400 41.07 -12.87 27.67
C ALA A 400 41.61 -11.57 28.30
N MET A 401 40.76 -10.54 28.37
CA MET A 401 41.09 -9.27 29.05
C MET A 401 41.37 -9.48 30.55
N MET A 402 40.57 -10.32 31.23
CA MET A 402 40.81 -10.70 32.62
C MET A 402 42.14 -11.45 32.79
N ALA A 403 42.51 -12.34 31.86
CA ALA A 403 43.76 -13.10 31.93
C ALA A 403 45.00 -12.20 31.85
N PHE A 404 45.03 -11.21 30.95
CA PHE A 404 46.12 -10.24 30.90
C PHE A 404 46.22 -9.42 32.19
N THR A 405 45.08 -8.96 32.71
CA THR A 405 45.01 -8.22 33.97
C THR A 405 45.55 -9.05 35.14
N PHE A 406 45.25 -10.35 35.16
CA PHE A 406 45.79 -11.28 36.15
C PHE A 406 47.30 -11.44 36.01
N ILE A 407 47.81 -11.65 34.79
CA ILE A 407 49.25 -11.81 34.52
C ILE A 407 50.02 -10.54 34.92
N THR A 408 49.52 -9.36 34.56
CA THR A 408 50.16 -8.09 34.94
C THR A 408 50.15 -7.89 36.46
N ALA A 409 49.02 -8.15 37.13
CA ALA A 409 48.93 -8.10 38.59
C ALA A 409 49.91 -9.06 39.29
N PHE A 410 50.17 -10.22 38.70
CA PHE A 410 51.12 -11.20 39.23
C PHE A 410 52.59 -10.77 39.08
N PHE A 411 52.99 -10.24 37.91
CA PHE A 411 54.39 -9.90 37.63
C PHE A 411 54.81 -8.50 38.10
N LEU A 412 53.88 -7.55 38.22
CA LEU A 412 54.18 -6.15 38.54
C LEU A 412 54.87 -5.95 39.91
N PRO A 413 54.53 -6.67 40.99
CA PRO A 413 55.24 -6.57 42.27
C PRO A 413 56.69 -7.09 42.19
N GLY A 414 56.91 -8.18 41.47
CA GLY A 414 58.24 -8.78 41.31
C GLY A 414 59.17 -7.91 40.47
N THR A 415 58.67 -7.33 39.37
CA THR A 415 59.45 -6.43 38.53
C THR A 415 59.76 -5.11 39.24
N TYR A 416 58.82 -4.58 40.03
CA TYR A 416 59.04 -3.39 40.86
C TYR A 416 60.16 -3.62 41.88
N ILE A 417 60.09 -4.71 42.64
CA ILE A 417 61.09 -5.05 43.64
C ILE A 417 62.46 -5.32 42.99
N ALA A 418 62.50 -6.04 41.86
CA ALA A 418 63.72 -6.27 41.10
C ALA A 418 64.35 -4.94 40.61
N SER A 419 63.53 -3.98 40.18
CA SER A 419 64.00 -2.65 39.76
C SER A 419 64.56 -1.87 40.94
N VAL A 420 63.89 -1.87 42.10
CA VAL A 420 64.38 -1.24 43.33
C VAL A 420 65.72 -1.83 43.76
N PHE A 421 65.88 -3.14 43.69
CA PHE A 421 67.16 -3.80 44.00
C PHE A 421 68.25 -3.62 42.94
N SER A 422 67.88 -3.26 41.69
CA SER A 422 68.79 -2.92 40.60
C SER A 422 69.29 -1.47 40.67
N THR A 423 68.49 -0.56 41.22
CA THR A 423 69.02 0.76 41.61
C THR A 423 70.10 0.51 42.66
N GLY A 424 71.34 0.99 42.43
CA GLY A 424 72.53 0.69 43.23
C GLY A 424 72.51 1.16 44.70
N MET A 425 71.32 1.35 45.30
CA MET A 425 71.11 1.61 46.72
C MET A 425 71.45 0.40 47.61
N PHE A 426 71.51 -0.81 47.06
CA PHE A 426 71.85 -2.03 47.80
C PHE A 426 73.20 -2.59 47.33
N ASP A 427 74.17 -2.70 48.25
CA ASP A 427 75.47 -3.31 47.98
C ASP A 427 75.41 -4.83 48.21
N TRP A 428 75.55 -5.58 47.11
CA TRP A 428 75.40 -7.04 47.07
C TRP A 428 76.76 -7.78 47.11
N MET A 429 77.89 -7.06 47.10
CA MET A 429 79.21 -7.66 47.22
C MET A 429 79.54 -8.03 48.68
N PRO A 430 80.21 -9.17 48.91
CA PRO A 430 80.72 -9.50 50.23
C PRO A 430 81.75 -8.44 50.66
N ALA A 431 81.65 -7.93 51.90
CA ALA A 431 82.54 -6.89 52.44
C ALA A 431 84.03 -7.30 52.56
N ASN A 432 84.39 -8.53 52.15
CA ASN A 432 85.71 -9.12 52.31
C ASN A 432 86.22 -9.66 50.96
N SER A 433 86.71 -8.78 50.07
CA SER A 433 87.42 -9.18 48.87
C SER A 433 88.91 -9.39 49.17
N SER A 434 89.26 -10.62 49.54
CA SER A 434 90.63 -11.12 49.45
C SER A 434 90.62 -12.58 49.01
N GLY A 435 90.89 -12.79 47.72
CA GLY A 435 91.33 -14.07 47.16
C GLY A 435 90.21 -15.02 46.76
N ASP A 436 89.99 -15.08 45.44
CA ASP A 436 89.71 -16.32 44.70
C ASP A 436 88.57 -17.20 45.23
N ASP A 437 87.32 -16.74 45.08
CA ASP A 437 86.21 -17.69 44.89
C ASP A 437 85.10 -17.07 44.02
N HIS A 438 84.71 -17.79 42.99
CA HIS A 438 83.70 -17.38 42.01
C HIS A 438 82.29 -17.47 42.62
N GLN A 439 81.96 -16.62 43.60
CA GLN A 439 80.61 -16.57 44.14
C GLN A 439 79.72 -15.64 43.29
N VAL A 440 79.13 -16.22 42.24
CA VAL A 440 78.29 -15.51 41.25
C VAL A 440 76.92 -15.06 41.84
N VAL A 441 76.58 -15.46 43.08
CA VAL A 441 75.30 -15.12 43.74
C VAL A 441 75.52 -14.70 45.20
N SER A 442 75.04 -13.51 45.58
CA SER A 442 75.14 -12.94 46.94
C SER A 442 74.32 -13.74 47.98
N THR A 443 74.87 -13.96 49.18
CA THR A 443 74.20 -14.66 50.31
C THR A 443 72.89 -14.00 50.77
N ARG A 444 72.68 -12.72 50.42
CA ARG A 444 71.47 -11.94 50.79
C ARG A 444 70.27 -12.14 49.85
N PHE A 445 70.38 -13.03 48.86
CA PHE A 445 69.32 -13.30 47.88
C PHE A 445 67.98 -13.73 48.50
N TRP A 446 67.96 -14.26 49.73
CA TRP A 446 66.72 -14.62 50.43
C TRP A 446 65.80 -13.42 50.72
N ILE A 447 66.37 -12.21 50.90
CA ILE A 447 65.59 -10.98 51.18
C ILE A 447 64.62 -10.68 50.04
N TYR A 448 65.03 -10.93 48.79
CA TYR A 448 64.18 -10.77 47.60
C TYR A 448 62.90 -11.61 47.69
N TRP A 449 63.01 -12.88 48.11
CA TRP A 449 61.85 -13.77 48.22
C TRP A 449 60.92 -13.37 49.36
N VAL A 450 61.50 -12.95 50.49
CA VAL A 450 60.74 -12.52 51.67
C VAL A 450 59.97 -11.22 51.42
N THR A 451 60.47 -10.32 50.58
CA THR A 451 59.74 -9.09 50.22
C THR A 451 58.77 -9.32 49.06
N THR A 452 59.15 -10.12 48.06
CA THR A 452 58.36 -10.28 46.83
C THR A 452 57.12 -11.13 47.03
N VAL A 453 57.23 -12.27 47.71
CA VAL A 453 56.10 -13.20 47.87
C VAL A 453 54.93 -12.53 48.63
N PRO A 454 55.13 -11.87 49.78
CA PRO A 454 54.03 -11.21 50.50
C PRO A 454 53.42 -10.05 49.73
N LEU A 455 54.23 -9.27 48.99
CA LEU A 455 53.72 -8.15 48.19
C LEU A 455 52.84 -8.66 47.04
N THR A 456 53.27 -9.71 46.33
CA THR A 456 52.43 -10.37 45.31
C THR A 456 51.15 -10.92 45.93
N THR A 457 51.22 -11.56 47.10
CA THR A 457 50.02 -12.03 47.80
C THR A 457 49.08 -10.88 48.18
N ALA A 458 49.60 -9.76 48.64
CA ALA A 458 48.79 -8.59 49.01
C ALA A 458 48.07 -7.97 47.80
N VAL A 459 48.75 -7.84 46.66
CA VAL A 459 48.15 -7.32 45.41
C VAL A 459 47.09 -8.28 44.89
N MET A 460 47.37 -9.59 44.87
CA MET A 460 46.41 -10.62 44.45
C MET A 460 45.18 -10.68 45.36
N ALA A 461 45.36 -10.60 46.69
CA ALA A 461 44.27 -10.55 47.65
C ALA A 461 43.42 -9.29 47.48
N GLY A 462 44.06 -8.13 47.31
CA GLY A 462 43.38 -6.86 47.05
C GLY A 462 42.51 -6.91 45.79
N TRP A 463 43.03 -7.44 44.69
CA TRP A 463 42.28 -7.65 43.46
C TRP A 463 41.11 -8.63 43.65
N TYR A 464 41.33 -9.75 44.33
CA TYR A 464 40.29 -10.74 44.60
C TYR A 464 39.13 -10.17 45.43
N PHE A 465 39.44 -9.42 46.49
CA PHE A 465 38.42 -8.77 47.32
C PHE A 465 37.67 -7.69 46.55
N TRP A 466 38.36 -6.87 45.75
CA TRP A 466 37.72 -5.87 44.89
C TRP A 466 36.80 -6.51 43.86
N TYR A 467 37.26 -7.56 43.16
CA TYR A 467 36.46 -8.29 42.18
C TYR A 467 35.19 -8.89 42.81
N ARG A 468 35.32 -9.49 43.99
CA ARG A 468 34.16 -10.07 44.71
C ARG A 468 33.19 -9.01 45.21
N ALA A 469 33.68 -7.84 45.65
CA ALA A 469 32.83 -6.73 46.07
C ALA A 469 32.08 -6.14 44.87
N ALA A 470 32.77 -5.92 43.74
CA ALA A 470 32.17 -5.46 42.50
C ALA A 470 31.11 -6.44 41.98
N ASP A 471 31.38 -7.76 41.97
CA ASP A 471 30.41 -8.78 41.55
C ASP A 471 29.16 -8.80 42.46
N ALA A 472 29.33 -8.57 43.77
CA ALA A 472 28.20 -8.49 44.70
C ALA A 472 27.33 -7.23 44.48
N GLU A 473 27.95 -6.11 44.11
CA GLU A 473 27.25 -4.86 43.80
C GLU A 473 26.45 -4.98 42.49
N TRP A 474 27.07 -5.52 41.43
CA TRP A 474 26.40 -5.81 40.16
C TRP A 474 25.17 -6.70 40.30
N ARG A 475 25.25 -7.76 41.11
CA ARG A 475 24.09 -8.65 41.34
C ARG A 475 22.93 -7.94 42.04
N ARG A 476 23.21 -7.00 42.95
CA ARG A 476 22.18 -6.24 43.66
C ARG A 476 21.51 -5.22 42.75
N THR A 477 22.27 -4.50 41.93
CA THR A 477 21.71 -3.52 40.99
C THR A 477 20.86 -4.20 39.91
N THR A 478 21.32 -5.31 39.33
CA THR A 478 20.54 -6.04 38.32
C THR A 478 19.27 -6.67 38.90
N GLN A 479 19.29 -7.17 40.13
CA GLN A 479 18.07 -7.68 40.78
C GLN A 479 17.06 -6.58 41.10
N LEU A 480 17.55 -5.39 41.48
CA LEU A 480 16.69 -4.23 41.70
C LEU A 480 16.08 -3.76 40.38
N GLU A 481 16.85 -3.63 39.30
CA GLU A 481 16.33 -3.25 37.98
C GLU A 481 15.24 -4.22 37.49
N ILE A 482 15.46 -5.54 37.58
CA ILE A 482 14.45 -6.54 37.20
C ILE A 482 13.17 -6.44 38.04
N HIS A 483 13.30 -6.21 39.35
CA HIS A 483 12.13 -6.02 40.22
C HIS A 483 11.42 -4.68 39.98
N THR A 484 12.14 -3.64 39.56
CA THR A 484 11.58 -2.30 39.33
C THR A 484 10.90 -2.22 37.95
N GLU A 485 11.47 -2.86 36.92
CA GLU A 485 10.81 -3.03 35.61
C GLU A 485 9.58 -3.94 35.71
N GLY A 486 9.66 -5.05 36.46
CA GLY A 486 8.50 -5.92 36.69
C GLY A 486 7.38 -5.25 37.48
N ALA A 487 7.70 -4.40 38.45
CA ALA A 487 6.69 -3.62 39.18
C ALA A 487 6.06 -2.51 38.32
N ALA A 488 6.81 -1.91 37.38
CA ALA A 488 6.27 -0.90 36.47
C ALA A 488 5.29 -1.49 35.44
N ASP A 489 5.50 -2.75 35.02
CA ASP A 489 4.56 -3.48 34.17
C ASP A 489 3.30 -3.93 34.96
N GLU A 490 3.45 -4.28 36.25
CA GLU A 490 2.32 -4.63 37.13
C GLU A 490 1.45 -3.41 37.48
N ASP A 491 2.05 -2.23 37.71
CA ASP A 491 1.32 -0.99 37.99
C ASP A 491 0.59 -0.44 36.73
N GLU A 492 1.07 -0.70 35.51
CA GLU A 492 0.34 -0.37 34.25
C GLU A 492 -0.83 -1.33 33.97
N GLU A 493 -0.77 -2.59 34.43
CA GLU A 493 -1.89 -3.56 34.30
C GLU A 493 -2.97 -3.40 35.38
N GLU A 494 -2.64 -2.90 36.58
CA GLU A 494 -3.63 -2.66 37.65
C GLU A 494 -4.51 -1.41 37.45
N GLU A 495 -4.12 -0.43 36.61
CA GLU A 495 -5.00 0.72 36.30
C GLU A 495 -6.16 0.40 35.32
N ASP A 496 -6.10 -0.72 34.59
CA ASP A 496 -7.12 -1.10 33.58
C ASP A 496 -8.12 -2.19 34.02
N GLN A 497 -8.07 -2.69 35.26
CA GLN A 497 -9.05 -3.66 35.78
C GLN A 497 -9.74 -3.23 37.08
N ILE A 498 -10.86 -2.50 36.93
CA ILE A 498 -11.96 -2.48 37.90
C ILE A 498 -13.29 -2.83 37.18
N ASP A 499 -14.00 -3.80 37.78
CA ASP A 499 -15.35 -4.34 37.52
C ASP A 499 -15.54 -5.30 36.31
N ASP A 500 -15.65 -6.62 36.55
CA ASP A 500 -16.93 -7.31 36.86
C ASP A 500 -16.71 -8.83 37.11
N LYS A 501 -17.72 -9.46 37.72
CA LYS A 501 -17.79 -10.76 38.42
C LYS A 501 -17.70 -12.08 37.63
N ASP A 502 -17.31 -13.09 38.43
CA ASP A 502 -17.68 -14.52 38.50
C ASP A 502 -17.01 -15.59 37.59
N PRO A 503 -16.82 -16.84 38.11
CA PRO A 503 -15.80 -17.75 37.62
C PRO A 503 -16.35 -18.97 36.88
N ALA A 504 -15.77 -19.30 35.72
CA ALA A 504 -15.77 -20.67 35.20
C ALA A 504 -14.65 -20.87 34.15
N HIS A 505 -13.71 -21.76 34.50
CA HIS A 505 -12.85 -22.59 33.67
C HIS A 505 -12.49 -22.12 32.25
N VAL A 506 -11.24 -21.67 32.05
CA VAL A 506 -10.51 -21.93 30.79
C VAL A 506 -9.02 -22.22 31.07
N GLU A 507 -8.58 -23.23 30.35
CA GLU A 507 -7.30 -23.90 30.23
C GLU A 507 -6.14 -22.98 29.84
N LYS A 508 -4.95 -23.25 30.40
CA LYS A 508 -3.71 -22.50 30.18
C LYS A 508 -3.22 -22.64 28.74
N GLN A 509 -3.12 -21.53 28.01
CA GLN A 509 -2.23 -21.39 26.86
C GLN A 509 -1.42 -20.10 26.99
N ALA A 510 -0.10 -20.25 27.09
CA ALA A 510 0.85 -19.16 27.07
C ALA A 510 1.12 -18.72 25.61
N SER A 511 1.10 -17.41 25.36
CA SER A 511 1.60 -16.76 24.14
C SER A 511 2.66 -15.71 24.49
N PRO A 512 3.65 -15.45 23.61
CA PRO A 512 4.85 -14.68 23.95
C PRO A 512 4.67 -13.17 23.77
N THR A 513 5.20 -12.41 24.73
CA THR A 513 5.13 -10.96 24.88
C THR A 513 5.94 -10.22 23.80
N GLN A 514 5.32 -9.23 23.17
CA GLN A 514 5.96 -8.21 22.31
C GLN A 514 6.65 -7.16 23.17
N TYR A 515 7.96 -6.98 23.04
CA TYR A 515 8.66 -5.83 23.60
C TYR A 515 8.49 -4.60 22.69
N ARG A 516 7.93 -3.52 23.25
CA ARG A 516 7.73 -2.22 22.59
C ARG A 516 8.75 -1.22 23.15
N PHE A 517 9.78 -0.88 22.37
CA PHE A 517 10.72 0.18 22.71
C PHE A 517 10.02 1.55 22.64
N ARG A 518 10.03 2.32 23.73
CA ARG A 518 9.63 3.72 23.75
C ARG A 518 10.72 4.57 24.41
N ASP A 519 11.45 5.31 23.57
CA ASP A 519 12.35 6.37 23.99
C ASP A 519 11.58 7.51 24.69
N ARG A 520 12.06 7.98 25.85
CA ARG A 520 11.71 9.32 26.35
C ARG A 520 12.79 9.92 27.26
N TRP A 521 13.71 10.66 26.66
CA TRP A 521 14.60 11.57 27.37
C TRP A 521 13.83 12.84 27.80
N HIS A 522 13.69 13.05 29.11
CA HIS A 522 13.23 14.32 29.69
C HIS A 522 14.42 15.16 30.18
N ILE A 523 14.45 16.40 29.73
CA ILE A 523 15.43 17.44 30.04
C ILE A 523 15.23 17.94 31.48
N SER A 524 16.28 17.89 32.31
CA SER A 524 16.33 18.57 33.61
C SER A 524 16.70 20.04 33.43
N ARG A 525 15.84 20.93 33.93
CA ARG A 525 16.11 22.36 34.10
C ARG A 525 16.89 22.57 35.39
N SER A 526 18.07 23.15 35.29
CA SER A 526 18.58 24.06 36.33
C SER A 526 19.13 25.31 35.65
N GLY A 527 18.61 26.46 36.06
CA GLY A 527 18.97 27.74 35.50
C GLY A 527 20.16 28.35 36.22
N THR A 528 21.06 28.97 35.46
CA THR A 528 21.74 30.19 35.92
C THR A 528 21.98 31.09 34.72
N SER A 529 21.54 32.33 34.85
CA SER A 529 21.65 33.42 33.89
C SER A 529 23.10 33.87 33.68
N LEU A 530 23.50 34.22 32.45
CA LEU A 530 23.87 35.59 32.05
C LEU A 530 24.65 35.63 30.71
N THR A 531 24.28 36.65 29.94
CA THR A 531 25.03 37.39 28.90
C THR A 531 25.17 36.82 27.49
N ALA A 532 24.76 37.68 26.55
CA ALA A 532 24.80 37.56 25.10
C ALA A 532 26.21 37.77 24.53
N ARG A 533 26.52 37.08 23.41
CA ARG A 533 27.26 37.65 22.27
C ARG A 533 27.31 36.70 21.06
N ASP A 534 26.84 37.23 19.94
CA ASP A 534 27.33 37.17 18.55
C ASP A 534 27.91 35.89 17.91
N SER A 535 27.33 35.62 16.72
CA SER A 535 27.94 35.19 15.44
C SER A 535 28.82 33.93 15.37
N ASP A 536 28.36 32.91 14.64
CA ASP A 536 28.92 32.56 13.31
C ASP A 536 28.35 31.23 12.75
N PHE A 537 27.94 31.27 11.48
CA PHE A 537 27.61 30.11 10.64
C PHE A 537 28.88 29.51 10.02
N PRO A 538 28.87 28.21 9.67
CA PRO A 538 29.47 27.82 8.39
C PRO A 538 28.64 26.82 7.56
N THR A 539 28.22 27.30 6.40
CA THR A 539 28.40 26.77 5.03
C THR A 539 28.50 25.26 4.76
N GLN A 540 27.61 24.80 3.87
CA GLN A 540 27.66 23.56 3.06
C GLN A 540 28.91 23.46 2.16
N PRO A 541 29.34 22.25 1.75
CA PRO A 541 30.23 22.08 0.61
C PRO A 541 29.48 21.77 -0.70
N ARG A 542 29.88 22.51 -1.74
CA ARG A 542 29.51 22.37 -3.16
C ARG A 542 30.02 21.06 -3.78
N ARG A 543 29.18 20.48 -4.64
CA ARG A 543 29.55 19.52 -5.69
C ARG A 543 30.51 20.15 -6.71
N SER A 544 31.57 19.45 -7.10
CA SER A 544 32.29 19.68 -8.35
C SER A 544 32.13 18.47 -9.29
N LYS A 545 31.98 18.77 -10.58
CA LYS A 545 32.04 17.80 -11.68
C LYS A 545 33.49 17.69 -12.15
N SER A 546 33.96 16.48 -12.41
CA SER A 546 34.96 16.20 -13.45
C SER A 546 34.87 14.73 -13.83
N GLY A 547 34.67 14.46 -15.12
CA GLY A 547 34.69 13.10 -15.66
C GLY A 547 36.09 12.63 -16.08
N ILE A 548 36.06 11.49 -16.77
CA ILE A 548 37.03 10.93 -17.74
C ILE A 548 37.85 9.70 -17.25
N ARG A 549 37.39 8.55 -17.77
CA ARG A 549 38.07 7.41 -18.45
C ARG A 549 39.07 6.47 -17.73
N GLU A 550 38.72 5.19 -17.89
CA GLU A 550 39.46 4.03 -18.44
C GLU A 550 40.51 3.23 -17.62
N ARG A 551 40.28 1.90 -17.67
CA ARG A 551 41.19 0.73 -17.51
C ARG A 551 41.63 0.43 -16.07
N PHE A 552 41.52 -0.79 -15.54
CA PHE A 552 41.50 -2.16 -16.08
C PHE A 552 40.37 -3.02 -15.52
#